data_AF-C2XPT4-F1
#
_entry.id   AF-C2XPT4-F1
#
_cell.length_a   1.000
_cell.length_b   1.000
_cell.length_c   1.000
_cell.angle_alpha   90.00
_cell.angle_beta   90.00
_cell.angle_gamma   90.00
#
_symmetry.space_group_name_H-M   'P 1'
#
loop_
_entity.id
_entity.type
_entity.pdbx_description
1 polymer ?
#
loop_
_entity_poly.entity_id
_entity_poly.type
_entity_poly.pdbx_seq_one_letter_code
_entity_poly.pdbx_strand_id
1 'polypeptide(L)'
;MLENSVMMGTLASADMKENVGKSFYAYNEASFTSGKSNGGVEYTPQTILVKEKRNNGWWKIQTWEGEKWINLNGEKKYVEKTFYTYNEPSFVSAKGGGGQSFSAQEVPVIDGTTSGWLKIISYEGEKWINPNGEKKYVEKSFYTYNEPSFVSPKGGGGQSFLAQEVPVIDGTTSGWLKIISYEGEKWINPNGEKKYVEKSFYTYNEPSFVSAKGNGGQDFSAQEVLVIDGTTSGWLKIISYEGEKWINPNASEVSGVIELALKQLGKPYVFGESGPNSFDCSGFIYYVYKNNGYSISRNSVAGYWPMVIKINDPQPGDLVFLQNTYTPGPSHMGIYLGNGEFIHAGSEQTGVVRGNVFSSYNQKHFLGYGRFKK
;
A
#
# COMPACT_ATOMS: atom_id res chain seq x y z
N MET A 1 -39.74 -2.56 69.54
CA MET A 1 -38.33 -2.96 69.42
C MET A 1 -37.71 -2.03 68.39
N LEU A 2 -36.63 -1.35 68.80
CA LEU A 2 -35.98 -0.27 68.05
C LEU A 2 -35.26 -0.78 66.79
N GLU A 3 -35.35 0.04 65.74
CA GLU A 3 -34.55 -0.02 64.52
C GLU A 3 -33.05 0.16 64.82
N ASN A 4 -32.20 -0.46 64.01
CA ASN A 4 -30.85 0.05 63.80
C ASN A 4 -30.44 -0.19 62.34
N SER A 5 -30.76 0.82 61.53
CA SER A 5 -30.18 1.04 60.20
C SER A 5 -28.73 1.49 60.37
N VAL A 6 -27.77 0.67 59.94
CA VAL A 6 -26.36 1.05 59.87
C VAL A 6 -26.14 1.85 58.59
N MET A 7 -26.20 3.16 58.71
CA MET A 7 -25.66 4.11 57.73
C MET A 7 -24.14 3.95 57.67
N MET A 8 -23.63 3.30 56.61
CA MET A 8 -22.24 3.45 56.20
C MET A 8 -22.06 4.88 55.66
N GLY A 9 -21.65 5.79 56.54
CA GLY A 9 -21.22 7.12 56.15
C GLY A 9 -19.96 7.03 55.28
N THR A 10 -20.08 7.48 54.03
CA THR A 10 -18.95 7.94 53.24
C THR A 10 -18.21 9.03 54.01
N LEU A 11 -16.99 8.73 54.46
CA LEU A 11 -16.07 9.74 54.99
C LEU A 11 -15.82 10.78 53.88
N ALA A 12 -16.32 12.00 54.09
CA ALA A 12 -15.91 13.16 53.31
C ALA A 12 -14.41 13.38 53.55
N SER A 13 -13.59 13.07 52.54
CA SER A 13 -12.18 13.46 52.51
C SER A 13 -12.14 14.99 52.59
N ALA A 14 -11.58 15.55 53.67
CA ALA A 14 -11.34 16.97 53.75
C ALA A 14 -10.44 17.40 52.58
N ASP A 15 -10.84 18.45 51.86
CA ASP A 15 -10.05 19.00 50.76
C ASP A 15 -8.64 19.35 51.28
N MET A 16 -7.62 18.69 50.72
CA MET A 16 -6.24 18.82 51.18
C MET A 16 -5.45 19.69 50.21
N LYS A 17 -4.72 20.68 50.71
CA LYS A 17 -3.79 21.46 49.88
C LYS A 17 -2.47 20.69 49.72
N GLU A 18 -2.00 20.58 48.49
CA GLU A 18 -0.77 19.86 48.18
C GLU A 18 0.10 20.64 47.20
N ASN A 19 1.40 20.70 47.47
CA ASN A 19 2.35 21.40 46.61
C ASN A 19 2.85 20.45 45.51
N VAL A 20 2.58 20.80 44.25
CA VAL A 20 3.10 20.08 43.08
C VAL A 20 4.26 20.87 42.49
N GLY A 21 5.48 20.38 42.71
CA GLY A 21 6.73 21.05 42.32
C GLY A 21 7.14 20.90 40.86
N LYS A 22 6.29 20.36 39.99
CA LYS A 22 6.55 20.17 38.55
C LYS A 22 5.34 20.60 37.73
N SER A 23 5.54 20.89 36.44
CA SER A 23 4.42 21.12 35.54
C SER A 23 3.60 19.84 35.36
N PHE A 24 2.31 20.00 35.09
CA PHE A 24 1.40 18.87 34.92
C PHE A 24 0.21 19.19 34.01
N TYR A 25 -0.27 18.19 33.30
CA TYR A 25 -1.57 18.24 32.62
C TYR A 25 -2.70 17.86 33.57
N ALA A 26 -3.86 18.47 33.36
CA ALA A 26 -5.12 18.00 33.94
C ALA A 26 -6.09 17.56 32.84
N TYR A 27 -6.96 16.63 33.19
CA TYR A 27 -7.83 15.88 32.29
C TYR A 27 -9.28 16.01 32.76
N ASN A 28 -10.23 15.98 31.82
CA ASN A 28 -11.65 16.05 32.16
C ASN A 28 -12.14 14.79 32.87
N GLU A 29 -11.53 13.63 32.60
CA GLU A 29 -11.81 12.34 33.23
C GLU A 29 -10.50 11.70 33.71
N ALA A 30 -10.58 10.73 34.63
CA ALA A 30 -9.44 9.96 35.11
C ALA A 30 -8.91 8.97 34.04
N SER A 31 -8.46 9.50 32.92
CA SER A 31 -7.93 8.76 31.77
C SER A 31 -7.00 9.64 30.94
N PHE A 32 -5.87 9.08 30.51
CA PHE A 32 -4.92 9.75 29.61
C PHE A 32 -5.48 10.00 28.20
N THR A 33 -6.56 9.32 27.81
CA THR A 33 -7.26 9.57 26.54
C THR A 33 -8.42 10.55 26.67
N SER A 34 -8.62 11.13 27.86
CA SER A 34 -9.60 12.19 28.07
C SER A 34 -9.08 13.51 27.52
N GLY A 35 -10.00 14.41 27.15
CA GLY A 35 -9.64 15.78 26.78
C GLY A 35 -8.88 16.46 27.92
N LYS A 36 -7.76 17.09 27.59
CA LYS A 36 -7.00 17.92 28.52
C LYS A 36 -7.77 19.20 28.83
N SER A 37 -7.71 19.65 30.07
CA SER A 37 -8.24 20.95 30.49
C SER A 37 -7.23 22.07 30.16
N ASN A 38 -7.55 23.32 30.48
CA ASN A 38 -6.67 24.48 30.29
C ASN A 38 -6.22 24.65 28.83
N GLY A 39 -7.13 24.36 27.89
CA GLY A 39 -6.82 24.38 26.45
C GLY A 39 -5.72 23.42 26.01
N GLY A 40 -5.39 22.40 26.81
CA GLY A 40 -4.29 21.47 26.55
C GLY A 40 -2.91 21.98 26.96
N VAL A 41 -2.84 23.08 27.73
CA VAL A 41 -1.58 23.63 28.25
C VAL A 41 -1.31 23.13 29.66
N GLU A 42 -0.06 22.82 29.97
CA GLU A 42 0.34 22.42 31.32
C GLU A 42 0.09 23.53 32.34
N TYR A 43 -0.31 23.11 33.54
CA TYR A 43 -0.24 23.95 34.72
C TYR A 43 1.21 24.03 35.19
N THR A 44 1.69 25.23 35.51
CA THR A 44 2.99 25.42 36.16
C THR A 44 2.99 24.86 37.58
N PRO A 45 4.17 24.57 38.18
CA PRO A 45 4.27 24.16 39.57
C PRO A 45 3.48 25.07 40.51
N GLN A 46 2.60 24.48 41.31
CA GLN A 46 1.71 25.24 42.20
C GLN A 46 1.15 24.39 43.33
N THR A 47 0.56 25.05 44.33
CA THR A 47 -0.25 24.38 45.35
C THR A 47 -1.68 24.19 44.84
N ILE A 48 -2.16 22.96 44.86
CA ILE A 48 -3.47 22.55 44.37
C ILE A 48 -4.38 22.11 45.52
N LEU A 49 -5.70 22.18 45.30
CA LEU A 49 -6.70 21.63 46.21
C LEU A 49 -7.10 20.22 45.73
N VAL A 50 -6.75 19.20 46.50
CA VAL A 50 -7.02 17.79 46.21
C VAL A 50 -8.29 17.34 46.91
N LYS A 51 -9.25 16.81 46.14
CA LYS A 51 -10.55 16.32 46.61
C LYS A 51 -10.59 14.80 46.75
N GLU A 52 -9.85 14.08 45.90
CA GLU A 52 -9.82 12.62 45.86
C GLU A 52 -8.42 12.16 45.41
N LYS A 53 -7.90 11.08 46.00
CA LYS A 53 -6.72 10.37 45.50
C LYS A 53 -7.04 8.89 45.31
N ARG A 54 -6.74 8.36 44.13
CA ARG A 54 -6.88 6.95 43.80
C ARG A 54 -5.53 6.23 43.87
N ASN A 55 -5.58 4.94 44.20
CA ASN A 55 -4.38 4.09 44.32
C ASN A 55 -3.63 3.89 43.01
N ASN A 56 -4.26 4.13 41.86
CA ASN A 56 -3.65 4.07 40.54
C ASN A 56 -2.98 5.41 40.11
N GLY A 57 -2.87 6.39 41.01
CA GLY A 57 -2.14 7.64 40.79
C GLY A 57 -3.02 8.82 40.33
N TRP A 58 -4.30 8.59 40.03
CA TRP A 58 -5.22 9.66 39.64
C TRP A 58 -5.73 10.46 40.83
N TRP A 59 -5.54 11.77 40.79
CA TRP A 59 -6.04 12.69 41.81
C TRP A 59 -7.09 13.62 41.21
N LYS A 60 -8.22 13.77 41.90
CA LYS A 60 -9.21 14.79 41.56
C LYS A 60 -8.86 16.08 42.27
N ILE A 61 -8.79 17.16 41.50
CA ILE A 61 -8.35 18.47 41.97
C ILE A 61 -9.36 19.54 41.58
N GLN A 62 -9.45 20.61 42.35
CA GLN A 62 -10.21 21.79 41.98
C GLN A 62 -9.35 22.72 41.12
N THR A 63 -9.84 23.08 39.94
CA THR A 63 -9.29 24.14 39.09
C THR A 63 -10.32 25.25 38.87
N TRP A 64 -9.94 26.30 38.13
CA TRP A 64 -10.85 27.36 37.73
C TRP A 64 -11.91 26.89 36.69
N GLU A 65 -11.65 25.78 35.99
CA GLU A 65 -12.58 25.12 35.06
C GLU A 65 -13.47 24.05 35.75
N GLY A 66 -13.44 24.01 37.08
CA GLY A 66 -14.14 23.00 37.88
C GLY A 66 -13.22 21.86 38.32
N GLU A 67 -13.82 20.71 38.66
CA GLU A 67 -13.06 19.53 39.06
C GLU A 67 -12.39 18.88 37.85
N LYS A 68 -11.10 18.56 37.99
CA LYS A 68 -10.29 17.88 36.97
C LYS A 68 -9.46 16.78 37.58
N TRP A 69 -8.91 15.92 36.73
CA TRP A 69 -8.07 14.81 37.13
C TRP A 69 -6.62 15.05 36.74
N ILE A 70 -5.67 14.74 37.62
CA ILE A 70 -4.24 14.75 37.31
C ILE A 70 -3.65 13.38 37.60
N ASN A 71 -2.59 13.03 36.87
CA ASN A 71 -1.74 11.90 37.21
C ASN A 71 -0.29 12.33 37.03
N LEU A 72 0.43 12.45 38.15
CA LEU A 72 1.76 13.05 38.18
C LEU A 72 2.86 12.07 37.83
N ASN A 73 2.64 10.77 38.04
CA ASN A 73 3.69 9.74 37.99
C ASN A 73 3.41 8.65 36.95
N GLY A 74 2.33 8.80 36.18
CA GLY A 74 1.86 7.77 35.28
C GLY A 74 1.06 6.69 35.99
N GLU A 75 0.56 5.75 35.20
CA GLU A 75 -0.08 4.52 35.68
C GLU A 75 0.47 3.31 34.93
N LYS A 76 0.46 2.16 35.60
CA LYS A 76 0.71 0.88 34.95
C LYS A 76 -0.58 0.40 34.29
N LYS A 77 -0.52 0.11 33.00
CA LYS A 77 -1.67 -0.37 32.22
C LYS A 77 -1.31 -1.66 31.52
N TYR A 78 -2.15 -2.69 31.67
CA TYR A 78 -1.99 -3.94 30.92
C TYR A 78 -2.52 -3.76 29.50
N VAL A 79 -1.69 -4.09 28.50
CA VAL A 79 -2.06 -4.13 27.09
C VAL A 79 -2.30 -5.59 26.73
N GLU A 80 -3.53 -5.94 26.38
CA GLU A 80 -3.98 -7.33 26.21
C GLU A 80 -3.58 -7.96 24.87
N LYS A 81 -3.15 -7.15 23.90
CA LYS A 81 -2.87 -7.57 22.53
C LYS A 81 -1.43 -7.26 22.17
N THR A 82 -0.95 -7.89 21.09
CA THR A 82 0.30 -7.49 20.45
C THR A 82 0.21 -6.04 19.97
N PHE A 83 1.26 -5.25 20.20
CA PHE A 83 1.29 -3.83 19.83
C PHE A 83 2.65 -3.41 19.30
N TYR A 84 2.68 -2.26 18.62
CA TYR A 84 3.90 -1.59 18.19
C TYR A 84 4.08 -0.29 18.95
N THR A 85 5.33 0.15 19.08
CA THR A 85 5.69 1.49 19.55
C THR A 85 6.00 2.41 18.38
N TYR A 86 5.73 3.69 18.56
CA TYR A 86 5.91 4.74 17.56
C TYR A 86 6.66 5.93 18.17
N ASN A 87 7.43 6.64 17.37
CA ASN A 87 8.14 7.84 17.83
C ASN A 87 7.19 9.03 18.04
N GLU A 88 6.09 9.08 17.29
CA GLU A 88 5.05 10.11 17.37
C GLU A 88 3.67 9.44 17.46
N PRO A 89 2.61 10.12 17.95
CA PRO A 89 1.26 9.56 18.05
C PRO A 89 0.59 9.50 16.66
N SER A 90 1.13 8.68 15.77
CA SER A 90 0.70 8.53 14.39
C SER A 90 1.15 7.19 13.81
N PHE A 91 0.23 6.51 13.11
CA PHE A 91 0.50 5.22 12.47
C PHE A 91 1.49 5.30 11.30
N VAL A 92 1.76 6.50 10.77
CA VAL A 92 2.78 6.72 9.74
C VAL A 92 4.12 7.21 10.32
N SER A 93 4.23 7.28 11.65
CA SER A 93 5.50 7.55 12.33
C SER A 93 6.43 6.34 12.26
N ALA A 94 7.73 6.60 12.35
CA ALA A 94 8.71 5.54 12.51
C ALA A 94 8.41 4.72 13.78
N LYS A 95 8.44 3.39 13.64
CA LYS A 95 8.26 2.48 14.76
C LYS A 95 9.52 2.44 15.64
N GLY A 96 9.33 2.31 16.95
CA GLY A 96 10.41 1.96 17.89
C GLY A 96 10.84 0.50 17.75
N GLY A 97 11.90 0.08 18.44
CA GLY A 97 12.33 -1.32 18.47
C GLY A 97 12.71 -1.91 17.12
N GLY A 98 13.11 -1.08 16.15
CA GLY A 98 13.35 -1.52 14.77
C GLY A 98 12.10 -2.08 14.08
N GLY A 99 10.90 -1.71 14.53
CA GLY A 99 9.63 -2.22 14.00
C GLY A 99 9.20 -3.57 14.57
N GLN A 100 9.88 -4.08 15.60
CA GLN A 100 9.43 -5.28 16.31
C GLN A 100 8.14 -5.02 17.08
N SER A 101 7.27 -6.02 17.10
CA SER A 101 6.06 -5.99 17.91
C SER A 101 6.36 -6.48 19.33
N PHE A 102 5.51 -6.07 20.26
CA PHE A 102 5.55 -6.46 21.65
C PHE A 102 4.35 -7.33 21.97
N SER A 103 4.55 -8.43 22.69
CA SER A 103 3.44 -9.24 23.22
C SER A 103 2.65 -8.48 24.28
N ALA A 104 1.47 -9.00 24.61
CA ALA A 104 0.66 -8.50 25.71
C ALA A 104 1.49 -8.40 27.00
N GLN A 105 1.50 -7.21 27.61
CA GLN A 105 2.28 -6.92 28.82
C GLN A 105 1.79 -5.65 29.50
N GLU A 106 2.26 -5.41 30.72
CA GLU A 106 2.04 -4.16 31.44
C GLU A 106 3.03 -3.08 30.96
N VAL A 107 2.53 -1.87 30.69
CA VAL A 107 3.33 -0.72 30.26
C VAL A 107 3.11 0.48 31.18
N PRO A 108 4.16 1.28 31.48
CA PRO A 108 4.02 2.52 32.22
C PRO A 108 3.52 3.63 31.28
N VAL A 109 2.28 4.06 31.45
CA VAL A 109 1.65 5.14 30.69
C VAL A 109 1.81 6.46 31.44
N ILE A 110 2.23 7.50 30.73
CA ILE A 110 2.52 8.82 31.32
C ILE A 110 1.71 9.97 30.71
N ASP A 111 1.14 9.77 29.52
CA ASP A 111 0.31 10.76 28.83
C ASP A 111 -0.56 10.08 27.75
N GLY A 112 -1.46 10.81 27.10
CA GLY A 112 -2.23 10.34 25.96
C GLY A 112 -2.92 11.44 25.13
N THR A 113 -3.56 10.99 24.05
CA THR A 113 -4.38 11.83 23.16
C THR A 113 -5.84 11.36 23.17
N THR A 114 -6.74 12.24 22.72
CA THR A 114 -8.16 11.92 22.56
C THR A 114 -8.45 10.91 21.45
N SER A 115 -7.51 10.69 20.53
CA SER A 115 -7.61 9.65 19.50
C SER A 115 -7.12 8.27 19.97
N GLY A 116 -6.79 8.12 21.26
CA GLY A 116 -6.48 6.83 21.87
C GLY A 116 -4.99 6.49 21.94
N TRP A 117 -4.11 7.39 21.50
CA TRP A 117 -2.67 7.20 21.67
C TRP A 117 -2.28 7.36 23.13
N LEU A 118 -1.41 6.48 23.60
CA LEU A 118 -0.85 6.50 24.94
C LEU A 118 0.65 6.67 24.82
N LYS A 119 1.20 7.62 25.57
CA LYS A 119 2.65 7.78 25.72
C LYS A 119 3.13 6.88 26.84
N ILE A 120 4.15 6.08 26.56
CA ILE A 120 4.75 5.15 27.51
C ILE A 120 6.24 5.42 27.70
N ILE A 121 6.78 4.99 28.83
CA ILE A 121 8.23 4.91 29.05
C ILE A 121 8.68 3.49 28.67
N SER A 122 9.49 3.39 27.61
CA SER A 122 10.11 2.14 27.15
C SER A 122 11.61 2.13 27.47
N TYR A 123 12.29 1.02 27.16
CA TYR A 123 13.76 0.97 27.24
C TYR A 123 14.44 1.93 26.24
N GLU A 124 13.73 2.41 25.22
CA GLU A 124 14.18 3.41 24.23
C GLU A 124 13.75 4.85 24.59
N GLY A 125 13.32 5.07 25.84
CA GLY A 125 12.72 6.32 26.29
C GLY A 125 11.23 6.42 25.96
N GLU A 126 10.74 7.66 25.84
CA GLU A 126 9.33 7.93 25.53
C GLU A 126 8.96 7.39 24.15
N LYS A 127 7.84 6.68 24.08
CA LYS A 127 7.24 6.16 22.85
C LYS A 127 5.72 6.23 22.92
N TRP A 128 5.07 6.13 21.78
CA TRP A 128 3.62 6.12 21.67
C TRP A 128 3.11 4.74 21.28
N ILE A 129 1.97 4.33 21.83
CA ILE A 129 1.25 3.11 21.45
C ILE A 129 -0.22 3.45 21.19
N ASN A 130 -0.86 2.71 20.29
CA ASN A 130 -2.30 2.75 20.11
C ASN A 130 -2.85 1.32 19.89
N PRO A 131 -3.02 0.53 20.97
CA PRO A 131 -3.39 -0.88 20.87
C PRO A 131 -4.82 -1.12 20.41
N ASN A 132 -5.68 -0.09 20.43
CA ASN A 132 -7.08 -0.18 20.06
C ASN A 132 -7.37 0.38 18.66
N GLY A 133 -6.38 1.01 18.03
CA GLY A 133 -6.58 1.75 16.81
C GLY A 133 -7.25 3.10 17.03
N GLU A 134 -7.39 3.84 15.94
CA GLU A 134 -8.15 5.09 15.93
C GLU A 134 -9.08 5.14 14.72
N LYS A 135 -10.16 5.91 14.85
CA LYS A 135 -11.03 6.22 13.73
C LYS A 135 -10.47 7.43 13.00
N LYS A 136 -10.29 7.30 11.68
CA LYS A 136 -9.78 8.37 10.83
C LYS A 136 -10.72 8.61 9.67
N TYR A 137 -11.09 9.88 9.45
CA TYR A 137 -11.87 10.25 8.28
C TYR A 137 -10.96 10.33 7.04
N VAL A 138 -11.34 9.63 5.98
CA VAL A 138 -10.69 9.69 4.67
C VAL A 138 -11.54 10.58 3.77
N GLU A 139 -10.98 11.71 3.35
CA GLU A 139 -11.74 12.81 2.72
C GLU A 139 -12.11 12.58 1.25
N LYS A 140 -11.50 11.59 0.60
CA LYS A 140 -11.68 11.31 -0.83
C LYS A 140 -11.92 9.83 -1.07
N SER A 141 -12.40 9.50 -2.27
CA SER A 141 -12.56 8.11 -2.65
C SER A 141 -11.21 7.38 -2.63
N PHE A 142 -11.22 6.12 -2.22
CA PHE A 142 -10.00 5.33 -2.05
C PHE A 142 -10.23 3.86 -2.42
N TYR A 143 -9.14 3.16 -2.74
CA TYR A 143 -9.13 1.71 -2.90
C TYR A 143 -8.52 1.05 -1.66
N THR A 144 -8.90 -0.19 -1.44
CA THR A 144 -8.22 -1.07 -0.48
C THR A 144 -7.31 -2.05 -1.21
N TYR A 145 -6.25 -2.48 -0.55
CA TYR A 145 -5.23 -3.38 -1.08
C TYR A 145 -4.97 -4.51 -0.08
N ASN A 146 -4.64 -5.69 -0.59
CA ASN A 146 -4.30 -6.83 0.27
C ASN A 146 -2.94 -6.66 0.96
N GLU A 147 -2.00 -5.98 0.30
CA GLU A 147 -0.67 -5.64 0.82
C GLU A 147 -0.44 -4.12 0.72
N PRO A 148 0.50 -3.52 1.49
CA PRO A 148 0.81 -2.09 1.43
C PRO A 148 1.61 -1.74 0.16
N SER A 149 0.99 -1.92 -1.00
CA SER A 149 1.60 -1.72 -2.31
C SER A 149 0.55 -1.46 -3.38
N PHE A 150 0.80 -0.48 -4.24
CA PHE A 150 -0.11 -0.13 -5.34
C PHE A 150 -0.21 -1.20 -6.44
N VAL A 151 0.72 -2.16 -6.48
CA VAL A 151 0.67 -3.31 -7.40
C VAL A 151 0.06 -4.56 -6.74
N SER A 152 -0.37 -4.46 -5.48
CA SER A 152 -1.14 -5.51 -4.81
C SER A 152 -2.53 -5.64 -5.46
N PRO A 153 -3.11 -6.85 -5.49
CA PRO A 153 -4.54 -7.00 -5.73
C PRO A 153 -5.36 -6.08 -4.80
N LYS A 154 -6.37 -5.45 -5.38
CA LYS A 154 -7.32 -4.61 -4.66
C LYS A 154 -8.35 -5.46 -3.91
N GLY A 155 -8.79 -5.00 -2.75
CA GLY A 155 -9.97 -5.53 -2.06
C GLY A 155 -11.28 -5.10 -2.73
N GLY A 156 -12.42 -5.61 -2.26
CA GLY A 156 -13.75 -5.21 -2.74
C GLY A 156 -13.99 -5.45 -4.22
N GLY A 157 -13.33 -6.46 -4.82
CA GLY A 157 -13.37 -6.72 -6.26
C GLY A 157 -12.82 -5.57 -7.12
N GLY A 158 -11.99 -4.69 -6.56
CA GLY A 158 -11.44 -3.52 -7.25
C GLY A 158 -12.36 -2.30 -7.27
N GLN A 159 -13.46 -2.31 -6.52
CA GLN A 159 -14.32 -1.14 -6.37
C GLN A 159 -13.71 -0.10 -5.42
N SER A 160 -13.91 1.18 -5.73
CA SER A 160 -13.52 2.27 -4.84
C SER A 160 -14.58 2.47 -3.75
N PHE A 161 -14.11 2.95 -2.61
CA PHE A 161 -14.92 3.41 -1.51
C PHE A 161 -15.05 4.93 -1.58
N LEU A 162 -16.20 5.47 -1.18
CA LEU A 162 -16.38 6.91 -1.00
C LEU A 162 -15.66 7.40 0.26
N ALA A 163 -15.54 8.72 0.40
CA ALA A 163 -15.06 9.35 1.62
C ALA A 163 -15.87 8.87 2.83
N GLN A 164 -15.19 8.37 3.87
CA GLN A 164 -15.81 7.83 5.07
C GLN A 164 -14.78 7.72 6.21
N GLU A 165 -15.28 7.47 7.42
CA GLU A 165 -14.45 7.12 8.56
C GLU A 165 -14.02 5.65 8.49
N VAL A 166 -12.74 5.38 8.75
CA VAL A 166 -12.17 4.02 8.76
C VAL A 166 -11.46 3.74 10.08
N PRO A 167 -11.56 2.50 10.61
CA PRO A 167 -10.79 2.09 11.78
C PRO A 167 -9.36 1.74 11.34
N VAL A 168 -8.39 2.55 11.75
CA VAL A 168 -6.96 2.38 11.49
C VAL A 168 -6.32 1.68 12.68
N ILE A 169 -5.52 0.64 12.42
CA ILE A 169 -4.89 -0.19 13.45
C ILE A 169 -3.36 -0.27 13.34
N ASP A 170 -2.79 0.09 12.19
CA ASP A 170 -1.35 0.09 11.93
C ASP A 170 -1.02 1.01 10.74
N GLY A 171 0.25 1.26 10.49
CA GLY A 171 0.71 1.95 9.29
C GLY A 171 2.20 1.82 9.02
N THR A 172 2.62 2.44 7.91
CA THR A 172 4.00 2.48 7.43
C THR A 172 4.46 3.93 7.27
N THR A 173 5.77 4.13 7.29
CA THR A 173 6.38 5.45 7.04
C THR A 173 6.15 5.98 5.62
N SER A 174 5.78 5.12 4.67
CA SER A 174 5.42 5.51 3.31
C SER A 174 3.94 5.87 3.14
N GLY A 175 3.19 5.98 4.24
CA GLY A 175 1.82 6.50 4.24
C GLY A 175 0.72 5.45 4.15
N TRP A 176 1.08 4.17 4.02
CA TRP A 176 0.08 3.09 4.07
C TRP A 176 -0.50 2.96 5.47
N LEU A 177 -1.82 2.88 5.55
CA LEU A 177 -2.59 2.64 6.76
C LEU A 177 -3.26 1.29 6.66
N LYS A 178 -3.13 0.47 7.70
CA LYS A 178 -3.89 -0.78 7.82
C LYS A 178 -5.21 -0.48 8.50
N ILE A 179 -6.28 -0.95 7.90
CA ILE A 179 -7.66 -0.79 8.38
C ILE A 179 -8.34 -2.13 8.58
N ILE A 180 -9.37 -2.15 9.42
CA ILE A 180 -10.33 -3.27 9.51
C ILE A 180 -11.52 -2.96 8.60
N SER A 181 -11.67 -3.71 7.52
CA SER A 181 -12.83 -3.63 6.62
C SER A 181 -13.77 -4.83 6.83
N TYR A 182 -14.89 -4.88 6.09
CA TYR A 182 -15.77 -6.05 6.07
C TYR A 182 -15.09 -7.31 5.50
N GLU A 183 -13.97 -7.16 4.77
CA GLU A 183 -13.14 -8.25 4.23
C GLU A 183 -11.95 -8.59 5.15
N GLY A 184 -11.96 -8.10 6.38
CA GLY A 184 -10.85 -8.22 7.33
C GLY A 184 -9.80 -7.12 7.16
N GLU A 185 -8.55 -7.41 7.52
CA GLU A 185 -7.46 -6.44 7.40
C GLU A 185 -7.19 -6.10 5.93
N LYS A 186 -7.08 -4.81 5.65
CA LYS A 186 -6.73 -4.26 4.34
C LYS A 186 -5.85 -3.02 4.50
N TRP A 187 -5.15 -2.66 3.44
CA TRP A 187 -4.31 -1.48 3.37
C TRP A 187 -4.93 -0.39 2.51
N ILE A 188 -4.78 0.87 2.92
CA ILE A 188 -5.16 2.05 2.15
C ILE A 188 -3.98 3.01 2.12
N ASN A 189 -3.84 3.77 1.03
CA ASN A 189 -2.93 4.91 0.98
C ASN A 189 -3.62 6.06 0.26
N PRO A 190 -4.49 6.81 0.95
CA PRO A 190 -5.25 7.88 0.32
C PRO A 190 -4.32 8.99 -0.19
N ASN A 191 -3.21 9.28 0.48
CA ASN A 191 -2.37 10.42 0.12
C ASN A 191 -1.30 10.10 -0.94
N GLY A 192 -1.19 8.84 -1.33
CA GLY A 192 -0.15 8.39 -2.24
C GLY A 192 1.18 8.16 -1.53
N GLU A 193 2.10 7.57 -2.27
CA GLU A 193 3.44 7.23 -1.83
C GLU A 193 4.46 7.89 -2.74
N LYS A 194 5.44 8.57 -2.14
CA LYS A 194 6.61 9.05 -2.87
C LYS A 194 7.52 7.88 -3.22
N LYS A 195 7.88 7.77 -4.49
CA LYS A 195 8.73 6.70 -4.99
C LYS A 195 9.78 7.25 -5.93
N TYR A 196 11.03 6.89 -5.73
CA TYR A 196 12.10 7.20 -6.67
C TYR A 196 12.10 6.20 -7.83
N VAL A 197 12.06 6.69 -9.06
CA VAL A 197 12.19 5.88 -10.27
C VAL A 197 13.63 5.99 -10.76
N GLU A 198 14.38 4.89 -10.69
CA GLU A 198 15.84 4.88 -10.86
C GLU A 198 16.34 5.06 -12.30
N LYS A 199 15.49 4.75 -13.28
CA LYS A 199 15.82 4.79 -14.71
C LYS A 199 14.94 5.80 -15.42
N SER A 200 15.34 6.22 -16.62
CA SER A 200 14.45 7.00 -17.47
C SER A 200 13.17 6.22 -17.77
N PHE A 201 12.04 6.93 -17.85
CA PHE A 201 10.73 6.31 -18.04
C PHE A 201 9.81 7.17 -18.92
N TYR A 202 8.90 6.51 -19.63
CA TYR A 202 7.81 7.19 -20.34
C TYR A 202 6.56 7.24 -19.47
N THR A 203 5.77 8.29 -19.68
CA THR A 203 4.39 8.39 -19.17
C THR A 203 3.40 8.01 -20.26
N TYR A 204 2.24 7.49 -19.84
CA TYR A 204 1.16 7.01 -20.70
C TYR A 204 -0.18 7.54 -20.20
N ASN A 205 -1.14 7.75 -21.10
CA ASN A 205 -2.49 8.18 -20.70
C ASN A 205 -3.32 7.04 -20.09
N GLU A 206 -2.99 5.79 -20.41
CA GLU A 206 -3.63 4.58 -19.89
C GLU A 206 -2.54 3.58 -19.45
N PRO A 207 -2.84 2.60 -18.57
CA PRO A 207 -1.88 1.59 -18.12
C PRO A 207 -1.61 0.54 -19.20
N SER A 208 -1.06 0.99 -20.33
CA SER A 208 -0.82 0.18 -21.52
C SER A 208 0.28 0.79 -22.38
N PHE A 209 1.19 -0.06 -22.89
CA PHE A 209 2.31 0.37 -23.74
C PHE A 209 1.88 0.88 -25.11
N VAL A 210 0.65 0.59 -25.53
CA VAL A 210 0.06 1.10 -26.78
C VAL A 210 -0.72 2.39 -26.58
N SER A 211 -0.85 2.86 -25.35
CA SER A 211 -1.50 4.14 -25.06
C SER A 211 -0.64 5.30 -25.57
N ALA A 212 -1.30 6.43 -25.85
CA ALA A 212 -0.60 7.66 -26.16
C ALA A 212 0.37 8.01 -25.02
N LYS A 213 1.62 8.27 -25.39
CA LYS A 213 2.65 8.74 -24.46
C LYS A 213 2.35 10.18 -24.05
N GLY A 214 2.59 10.50 -22.78
CA GLY A 214 2.64 11.89 -22.31
C GLY A 214 3.92 12.58 -22.75
N ASN A 215 4.11 13.83 -22.34
CA ASN A 215 5.34 14.62 -22.57
C ASN A 215 5.78 14.64 -24.05
N GLY A 216 4.83 14.71 -24.98
CA GLY A 216 5.11 14.69 -26.42
C GLY A 216 5.87 13.43 -26.90
N GLY A 217 5.81 12.33 -26.14
CA GLY A 217 6.53 11.10 -26.43
C GLY A 217 7.98 11.04 -25.94
N GLN A 218 8.46 12.08 -25.24
CA GLN A 218 9.78 12.10 -24.62
C GLN A 218 9.78 11.38 -23.27
N ASP A 219 10.91 10.77 -22.93
CA ASP A 219 11.11 10.16 -21.61
C ASP A 219 11.43 11.23 -20.56
N PHE A 220 11.23 10.82 -19.31
CA PHE A 220 11.65 11.54 -18.12
C PHE A 220 12.93 10.91 -17.62
N SER A 221 13.87 11.72 -17.11
CA SER A 221 15.01 11.20 -16.36
C SER A 221 14.57 10.64 -15.00
N ALA A 222 15.45 9.82 -14.40
CA ALA A 222 15.26 9.29 -13.06
C ALA A 222 14.92 10.40 -12.04
N GLN A 223 13.81 10.22 -11.31
CA GLN A 223 13.31 11.22 -10.37
C GLN A 223 12.32 10.62 -9.37
N GLU A 224 12.02 11.37 -8.31
CA GLU A 224 10.93 11.06 -7.39
C GLU A 224 9.58 11.40 -8.02
N VAL A 225 8.62 10.49 -7.89
CA VAL A 225 7.22 10.67 -8.33
C VAL A 225 6.27 10.39 -7.17
N LEU A 226 5.10 11.03 -7.18
CA LEU A 226 4.01 10.70 -6.27
C LEU A 226 3.09 9.66 -6.93
N VAL A 227 3.12 8.43 -6.41
CA VAL A 227 2.26 7.32 -6.85
C VAL A 227 0.96 7.35 -6.08
N ILE A 228 -0.18 7.24 -6.77
CA ILE A 228 -1.52 7.34 -6.17
C ILE A 228 -2.42 6.12 -6.43
N ASP A 229 -2.05 5.27 -7.38
CA ASP A 229 -2.77 4.03 -7.72
C ASP A 229 -1.82 3.08 -8.48
N GLY A 230 -2.25 1.84 -8.71
CA GLY A 230 -1.54 0.90 -9.55
C GLY A 230 -2.37 -0.31 -10.00
N THR A 231 -1.77 -1.12 -10.85
CA THR A 231 -2.32 -2.39 -11.34
C THR A 231 -1.42 -3.56 -10.92
N THR A 232 -1.99 -4.76 -10.90
CA THR A 232 -1.22 -5.99 -10.67
C THR A 232 -0.21 -6.29 -11.77
N SER A 233 -0.38 -5.70 -12.96
CA SER A 233 0.55 -5.76 -14.10
C SER A 233 1.71 -4.75 -13.99
N GLY A 234 1.94 -4.18 -12.82
CA GLY A 234 3.10 -3.32 -12.53
C GLY A 234 2.99 -1.87 -13.00
N TRP A 235 1.82 -1.46 -13.51
CA TRP A 235 1.58 -0.07 -13.85
C TRP A 235 1.30 0.73 -12.58
N LEU A 236 1.92 1.91 -12.49
CA LEU A 236 1.73 2.86 -11.41
C LEU A 236 1.11 4.13 -11.98
N LYS A 237 0.06 4.62 -11.34
CA LYS A 237 -0.49 5.93 -11.64
C LYS A 237 0.23 6.97 -10.79
N ILE A 238 0.74 8.01 -11.43
CA ILE A 238 1.45 9.12 -10.80
C ILE A 238 0.75 10.45 -11.06
N ILE A 239 1.02 11.44 -10.21
CA ILE A 239 0.72 12.84 -10.48
C ILE A 239 1.96 13.48 -11.13
N SER A 240 1.83 13.94 -12.38
CA SER A 240 2.84 14.73 -13.09
C SER A 240 2.35 16.18 -13.32
N TYR A 241 3.18 17.00 -13.96
CA TYR A 241 2.76 18.34 -14.39
C TYR A 241 1.63 18.32 -15.45
N GLU A 242 1.42 17.17 -16.13
CA GLU A 242 0.32 16.93 -17.07
C GLU A 242 -0.92 16.31 -16.40
N GLY A 243 -0.96 16.27 -15.06
CA GLY A 243 -1.99 15.61 -14.27
C GLY A 243 -1.72 14.12 -14.06
N GLU A 244 -2.78 13.31 -13.96
CA GLU A 244 -2.65 11.86 -13.78
C GLU A 244 -2.06 11.21 -15.04
N LYS A 245 -1.02 10.40 -14.84
CA LYS A 245 -0.35 9.62 -15.89
C LYS A 245 0.05 8.24 -15.36
N TRP A 246 0.22 7.30 -16.27
CA TRP A 246 0.67 5.95 -15.96
C TRP A 246 2.14 5.76 -16.33
N ILE A 247 2.88 5.08 -15.47
CA ILE A 247 4.25 4.65 -15.72
C ILE A 247 4.38 3.16 -15.45
N ASN A 248 5.35 2.51 -16.07
CA ASN A 248 5.75 1.16 -15.71
C ASN A 248 7.27 1.16 -15.43
N PRO A 249 7.69 1.34 -14.16
CA PRO A 249 9.10 1.54 -13.81
C PRO A 249 10.00 0.35 -14.18
N ASN A 250 9.43 -0.85 -14.19
CA ASN A 250 10.16 -2.08 -14.52
C ASN A 250 10.28 -2.29 -16.04
N ALA A 251 9.70 -1.39 -16.85
CA ALA A 251 9.60 -1.58 -18.27
C ALA A 251 10.88 -1.30 -19.06
N SER A 252 11.94 -0.74 -18.49
CA SER A 252 13.09 -0.25 -19.29
C SER A 252 13.69 -1.25 -20.30
N GLU A 253 13.64 -2.56 -20.05
CA GLU A 253 14.06 -3.60 -21.03
C GLU A 253 12.87 -4.18 -21.83
N VAL A 254 11.72 -4.31 -21.18
CA VAL A 254 10.44 -4.75 -21.77
C VAL A 254 9.93 -3.75 -22.82
N SER A 255 10.24 -2.47 -22.65
CA SER A 255 9.82 -1.37 -23.52
C SER A 255 10.47 -1.48 -24.88
N GLY A 256 11.75 -1.89 -24.98
CA GLY A 256 12.43 -2.08 -26.27
C GLY A 256 11.82 -3.23 -27.07
N VAL A 257 11.52 -4.36 -26.42
CA VAL A 257 10.84 -5.51 -27.03
C VAL A 257 9.47 -5.10 -27.55
N ILE A 258 8.65 -4.48 -26.70
CA ILE A 258 7.29 -4.07 -27.08
C ILE A 258 7.31 -2.96 -28.13
N GLU A 259 8.17 -1.96 -28.01
CA GLU A 259 8.26 -0.85 -28.97
C GLU A 259 8.66 -1.35 -30.36
N LEU A 260 9.67 -2.23 -30.44
CA LEU A 260 10.06 -2.81 -31.71
C LEU A 260 8.96 -3.70 -32.29
N ALA A 261 8.27 -4.48 -31.45
CA ALA A 261 7.13 -5.29 -31.86
C ALA A 261 6.01 -4.41 -32.46
N LEU A 262 5.64 -3.33 -31.77
CA LEU A 262 4.60 -2.39 -32.22
C LEU A 262 4.98 -1.68 -33.51
N LYS A 263 6.26 -1.37 -33.73
CA LYS A 263 6.77 -0.85 -35.02
C LYS A 263 6.57 -1.81 -36.20
N GLN A 264 6.27 -3.09 -35.95
CA GLN A 264 5.99 -4.06 -37.01
C GLN A 264 4.50 -4.22 -37.32
N LEU A 265 3.60 -3.55 -36.58
CA LEU A 265 2.15 -3.65 -36.81
C LEU A 265 1.80 -3.40 -38.28
N GLY A 266 0.93 -4.26 -38.83
CA GLY A 266 0.46 -4.22 -40.21
C GLY A 266 1.39 -4.88 -41.24
N LYS A 267 2.60 -5.31 -40.86
CA LYS A 267 3.50 -5.98 -41.82
C LYS A 267 2.95 -7.35 -42.24
N PRO A 268 3.10 -7.76 -43.52
CA PRO A 268 2.54 -9.01 -44.03
C PRO A 268 3.02 -10.25 -43.27
N TYR A 269 2.14 -11.23 -43.17
CA TYR A 269 2.52 -12.57 -42.74
C TYR A 269 3.01 -13.36 -43.94
N VAL A 270 4.18 -13.99 -43.84
CA VAL A 270 4.71 -14.93 -44.84
C VAL A 270 5.37 -16.07 -44.09
N PHE A 271 4.93 -17.31 -44.37
CA PHE A 271 5.46 -18.49 -43.69
C PHE A 271 6.97 -18.64 -43.89
N GLY A 272 7.72 -18.85 -42.81
CA GLY A 272 9.19 -18.98 -42.82
C GLY A 272 9.94 -17.66 -42.64
N GLU A 273 9.31 -16.51 -42.91
CA GLU A 273 9.98 -15.20 -42.91
C GLU A 273 10.28 -14.67 -41.50
N SER A 274 11.35 -13.88 -41.40
CA SER A 274 11.80 -13.30 -40.12
C SER A 274 12.18 -11.82 -40.20
N GLY A 275 11.60 -11.10 -41.16
CA GLY A 275 11.72 -9.66 -41.29
C GLY A 275 12.86 -9.16 -42.18
N PRO A 276 13.00 -7.83 -42.33
CA PRO A 276 12.17 -6.82 -41.66
C PRO A 276 10.84 -6.54 -42.37
N ASN A 277 10.59 -7.08 -43.57
CA ASN A 277 9.42 -6.68 -44.38
C ASN A 277 8.19 -7.55 -44.16
N SER A 278 8.37 -8.84 -43.83
CA SER A 278 7.30 -9.80 -43.54
C SER A 278 7.75 -10.78 -42.45
N PHE A 279 6.80 -11.47 -41.82
CA PHE A 279 7.11 -12.37 -40.71
C PHE A 279 6.18 -13.59 -40.69
N ASP A 280 6.67 -14.75 -40.22
CA ASP A 280 5.79 -15.72 -39.55
C ASP A 280 5.76 -15.48 -38.03
N CYS A 281 4.93 -16.22 -37.30
CA CYS A 281 4.76 -16.02 -35.86
C CYS A 281 6.09 -16.14 -35.08
N SER A 282 6.91 -17.14 -35.40
CA SER A 282 8.18 -17.41 -34.73
C SER A 282 9.34 -16.55 -35.25
N GLY A 283 9.29 -16.14 -36.51
CA GLY A 283 10.21 -15.21 -37.14
C GLY A 283 10.02 -13.79 -36.64
N PHE A 284 8.78 -13.37 -36.36
CA PHE A 284 8.47 -12.13 -35.66
C PHE A 284 9.11 -12.07 -34.27
N ILE A 285 8.95 -13.14 -33.48
CA ILE A 285 9.58 -13.23 -32.15
C ILE A 285 11.10 -13.21 -32.26
N TYR A 286 11.68 -14.00 -33.17
CA TYR A 286 13.11 -13.99 -33.42
C TYR A 286 13.63 -12.58 -33.71
N TYR A 287 12.98 -11.87 -34.64
CA TYR A 287 13.37 -10.52 -35.02
C TYR A 287 13.31 -9.53 -33.86
N VAL A 288 12.20 -9.53 -33.11
CA VAL A 288 12.02 -8.56 -32.02
C VAL A 288 13.05 -8.79 -30.91
N TYR A 289 13.20 -10.02 -30.43
CA TYR A 289 14.08 -10.29 -29.28
C TYR A 289 15.57 -10.22 -29.67
N LYS A 290 15.95 -10.69 -30.87
CA LYS A 290 17.35 -10.57 -31.33
C LYS A 290 17.80 -9.12 -31.42
N ASN A 291 16.97 -8.23 -31.96
CA ASN A 291 17.27 -6.80 -32.05
C ASN A 291 17.19 -6.06 -30.70
N ASN A 292 16.71 -6.74 -29.65
CA ASN A 292 16.75 -6.27 -28.26
C ASN A 292 17.83 -6.98 -27.42
N GLY A 293 18.81 -7.60 -28.09
CA GLY A 293 20.01 -8.14 -27.44
C GLY A 293 19.83 -9.51 -26.78
N TYR A 294 18.77 -10.26 -27.10
CA TYR A 294 18.61 -11.64 -26.64
C TYR A 294 19.39 -12.62 -27.53
N SER A 295 20.08 -13.57 -26.90
CA SER A 295 20.87 -14.60 -27.58
C SER A 295 20.00 -15.77 -28.02
N ILE A 296 19.12 -15.56 -29.01
CA ILE A 296 18.24 -16.60 -29.56
C ILE A 296 18.51 -16.87 -31.04
N SER A 297 18.37 -18.13 -31.45
CA SER A 297 18.41 -18.53 -32.87
C SER A 297 17.00 -18.70 -33.44
N ARG A 298 16.82 -18.48 -34.74
CA ARG A 298 15.55 -18.71 -35.44
C ARG A 298 15.10 -20.16 -35.20
N ASN A 299 13.91 -20.33 -34.63
CA ASN A 299 13.37 -21.67 -34.32
C ASN A 299 11.84 -21.72 -34.45
N SER A 300 11.27 -22.92 -34.57
CA SER A 300 9.83 -23.15 -34.53
C SER A 300 9.24 -22.80 -33.15
N VAL A 301 7.92 -22.61 -33.08
CA VAL A 301 7.21 -22.40 -31.81
C VAL A 301 7.42 -23.56 -30.84
N ALA A 302 7.32 -24.80 -31.35
CA ALA A 302 7.62 -26.02 -30.58
C ALA A 302 9.07 -26.05 -30.07
N GLY A 303 10.02 -25.52 -30.85
CA GLY A 303 11.42 -25.41 -30.45
C GLY A 303 11.67 -24.33 -29.39
N TYR A 304 10.93 -23.22 -29.40
CA TYR A 304 11.04 -22.20 -28.36
C TYR A 304 10.35 -22.58 -27.05
N TRP A 305 9.28 -23.36 -27.10
CA TRP A 305 8.53 -23.75 -25.90
C TRP A 305 9.42 -24.36 -24.79
N PRO A 306 10.34 -25.31 -25.03
CA PRO A 306 11.21 -25.82 -23.97
C PRO A 306 12.32 -24.85 -23.53
N MET A 307 12.60 -23.78 -24.30
CA MET A 307 13.69 -22.82 -24.01
C MET A 307 13.28 -21.72 -23.04
N VAL A 308 11.97 -21.47 -22.90
CA VAL A 308 11.44 -20.39 -22.06
C VAL A 308 11.16 -20.85 -20.63
N ILE A 309 11.36 -19.94 -19.68
CA ILE A 309 10.86 -20.11 -18.31
C ILE A 309 9.33 -20.01 -18.36
N LYS A 310 8.61 -20.94 -17.71
CA LYS A 310 7.14 -20.91 -17.64
C LYS A 310 6.67 -19.87 -16.63
N ILE A 311 5.69 -19.08 -17.03
CA ILE A 311 5.17 -17.96 -16.23
C ILE A 311 3.68 -18.16 -15.97
N ASN A 312 3.27 -17.96 -14.71
CA ASN A 312 1.85 -18.01 -14.31
C ASN A 312 1.23 -16.61 -14.20
N ASP A 313 2.04 -15.60 -13.90
CA ASP A 313 1.64 -14.19 -13.83
C ASP A 313 2.42 -13.38 -14.89
N PRO A 314 1.91 -13.32 -16.13
CA PRO A 314 2.65 -12.73 -17.24
C PRO A 314 2.78 -11.23 -17.06
N GLN A 315 3.98 -10.73 -17.31
CA GLN A 315 4.26 -9.31 -17.42
C GLN A 315 4.38 -8.94 -18.91
N PRO A 316 4.06 -7.70 -19.30
CA PRO A 316 4.28 -7.26 -20.67
C PRO A 316 5.73 -7.58 -21.13
N GLY A 317 5.88 -7.98 -22.39
CA GLY A 317 7.15 -8.50 -22.93
C GLY A 317 7.37 -9.99 -22.70
N ASP A 318 6.51 -10.68 -21.94
CA ASP A 318 6.45 -12.14 -21.95
C ASP A 318 5.83 -12.67 -23.25
N LEU A 319 5.99 -13.95 -23.49
CA LEU A 319 5.45 -14.63 -24.66
C LEU A 319 4.13 -15.31 -24.32
N VAL A 320 3.17 -15.18 -25.22
CA VAL A 320 1.95 -15.98 -25.25
C VAL A 320 2.20 -17.15 -26.19
N PHE A 321 2.01 -18.38 -25.73
CA PHE A 321 2.06 -19.57 -26.57
C PHE A 321 0.66 -20.15 -26.74
N LEU A 322 0.36 -20.52 -27.98
CA LEU A 322 -0.83 -21.27 -28.37
C LEU A 322 -0.43 -22.62 -29.00
N GLN A 323 -1.33 -23.57 -28.95
CA GLN A 323 -1.16 -24.95 -29.43
C GLN A 323 -2.30 -25.38 -30.34
N ASN A 324 -2.03 -26.39 -31.19
CA ASN A 324 -3.02 -27.01 -32.06
C ASN A 324 -3.74 -26.00 -32.99
N THR A 325 -3.06 -24.92 -33.40
CA THR A 325 -3.62 -23.89 -34.29
C THR A 325 -3.53 -24.31 -35.75
N TYR A 326 -2.32 -24.61 -36.25
CA TYR A 326 -2.08 -25.13 -37.60
C TYR A 326 -1.32 -26.47 -37.62
N THR A 327 -0.77 -26.90 -36.47
CA THR A 327 -0.11 -28.21 -36.30
C THR A 327 -0.29 -28.68 -34.85
N PRO A 328 -0.30 -30.00 -34.56
CA PRO A 328 -0.36 -30.50 -33.19
C PRO A 328 0.78 -30.00 -32.30
N GLY A 329 0.47 -29.70 -31.04
CA GLY A 329 1.43 -29.16 -30.06
C GLY A 329 1.63 -27.64 -30.18
N PRO A 330 2.70 -27.07 -29.58
CA PRO A 330 2.96 -25.64 -29.62
C PRO A 330 3.14 -25.17 -31.06
N SER A 331 2.23 -24.32 -31.52
CA SER A 331 2.11 -23.99 -32.95
C SER A 331 2.06 -22.50 -33.21
N HIS A 332 1.68 -21.65 -32.26
CA HIS A 332 1.65 -20.20 -32.49
C HIS A 332 2.11 -19.42 -31.28
N MET A 333 2.65 -18.21 -31.49
CA MET A 333 3.12 -17.37 -30.39
C MET A 333 3.06 -15.88 -30.69
N GLY A 334 3.10 -15.08 -29.63
CA GLY A 334 3.18 -13.62 -29.69
C GLY A 334 3.75 -13.03 -28.41
N ILE A 335 3.80 -11.70 -28.33
CA ILE A 335 4.35 -10.94 -27.21
C ILE A 335 3.19 -10.34 -26.43
N TYR A 336 3.09 -10.67 -25.14
CA TYR A 336 2.11 -10.15 -24.22
C TYR A 336 2.30 -8.64 -24.01
N LEU A 337 1.22 -7.88 -24.08
CA LEU A 337 1.21 -6.42 -23.93
C LEU A 337 0.64 -5.97 -22.57
N GLY A 338 0.12 -6.91 -21.77
CA GLY A 338 -0.64 -6.62 -20.56
C GLY A 338 -2.14 -6.73 -20.77
N ASN A 339 -2.90 -6.87 -19.68
CA ASN A 339 -4.37 -6.86 -19.66
C ASN A 339 -5.03 -7.83 -20.66
N GLY A 340 -4.42 -8.98 -20.92
CA GLY A 340 -4.93 -9.96 -21.89
C GLY A 340 -4.67 -9.62 -23.36
N GLU A 341 -4.00 -8.51 -23.67
CA GLU A 341 -3.60 -8.17 -25.04
C GLU A 341 -2.24 -8.78 -25.38
N PHE A 342 -2.04 -9.12 -26.65
CA PHE A 342 -0.76 -9.55 -27.18
C PHE A 342 -0.60 -9.14 -28.65
N ILE A 343 0.63 -9.05 -29.14
CA ILE A 343 0.95 -8.80 -30.55
C ILE A 343 1.61 -10.02 -31.19
N HIS A 344 1.21 -10.35 -32.41
CA HIS A 344 1.74 -11.51 -33.13
C HIS A 344 1.64 -11.33 -34.65
N ALA A 345 2.44 -12.06 -35.41
CA ALA A 345 2.15 -12.29 -36.83
C ALA A 345 1.03 -13.34 -36.92
N GLY A 346 -0.18 -12.93 -37.32
CA GLY A 346 -1.40 -13.73 -37.27
C GLY A 346 -1.55 -14.72 -38.41
N SER A 347 -1.94 -14.22 -39.56
CA SER A 347 -2.07 -15.00 -40.80
C SER A 347 -1.81 -14.10 -42.00
N GLU A 348 -1.77 -14.69 -43.20
CA GLU A 348 -1.63 -13.96 -44.47
C GLU A 348 -2.67 -12.84 -44.62
N GLN A 349 -3.86 -13.00 -44.04
CA GLN A 349 -4.94 -12.01 -44.12
C GLN A 349 -4.74 -10.84 -43.15
N THR A 350 -4.14 -11.05 -41.97
CA THR A 350 -4.05 -10.03 -40.92
C THR A 350 -2.67 -9.41 -40.78
N GLY A 351 -1.62 -10.10 -41.23
CA GLY A 351 -0.24 -9.72 -40.95
C GLY A 351 0.08 -9.68 -39.45
N VAL A 352 1.00 -8.80 -39.06
CA VAL A 352 1.29 -8.48 -37.66
C VAL A 352 0.16 -7.66 -37.05
N VAL A 353 -0.53 -8.23 -36.07
CA VAL A 353 -1.76 -7.68 -35.50
C VAL A 353 -1.78 -7.87 -33.98
N ARG A 354 -2.63 -7.09 -33.31
CA ARG A 354 -2.97 -7.30 -31.90
C ARG A 354 -4.10 -8.32 -31.76
N GLY A 355 -4.00 -9.17 -30.76
CA GLY A 355 -5.01 -10.14 -30.39
C GLY A 355 -5.33 -10.07 -28.89
N ASN A 356 -6.42 -10.74 -28.52
CA ASN A 356 -6.83 -10.88 -27.12
C ASN A 356 -6.69 -12.36 -26.71
N VAL A 357 -5.88 -12.62 -25.67
CA VAL A 357 -5.63 -13.97 -25.14
C VAL A 357 -6.92 -14.62 -24.64
N PHE A 358 -7.86 -13.83 -24.13
CA PHE A 358 -9.14 -14.28 -23.60
C PHE A 358 -10.23 -14.45 -24.67
N SER A 359 -9.95 -14.22 -25.95
CA SER A 359 -10.91 -14.56 -27.01
C SER A 359 -11.19 -16.06 -27.04
N SER A 360 -12.41 -16.47 -27.41
CA SER A 360 -12.82 -17.87 -27.39
C SER A 360 -11.89 -18.79 -28.19
N TYR A 361 -11.37 -18.30 -29.32
CA TYR A 361 -10.38 -19.03 -30.11
C TYR A 361 -9.06 -19.18 -29.35
N ASN A 362 -8.47 -18.09 -28.88
CA ASN A 362 -7.17 -18.14 -28.20
C ASN A 362 -7.22 -18.93 -26.90
N GLN A 363 -8.32 -18.87 -26.13
CA GLN A 363 -8.48 -19.69 -24.93
C GLN A 363 -8.52 -21.19 -25.25
N LYS A 364 -9.22 -21.60 -26.31
CA LYS A 364 -9.25 -23.01 -26.75
C LYS A 364 -7.86 -23.53 -27.14
N HIS A 365 -7.02 -22.63 -27.65
CA HIS A 365 -5.66 -22.94 -28.10
C HIS A 365 -4.59 -22.53 -27.08
N PHE A 366 -4.93 -22.03 -25.91
CA PHE A 366 -3.95 -21.49 -24.98
C PHE A 366 -3.06 -22.62 -24.43
N LEU A 367 -1.74 -22.45 -24.57
CA LEU A 367 -0.76 -23.39 -24.03
C LEU A 367 -0.13 -22.86 -22.73
N GLY A 368 0.18 -21.57 -22.68
CA GLY A 368 0.79 -20.95 -21.50
C GLY A 368 1.61 -19.71 -21.83
N TYR A 369 2.16 -19.09 -20.79
CA TYR A 369 3.10 -17.98 -20.94
C TYR A 369 4.55 -18.44 -20.78
N GLY A 370 5.47 -17.71 -21.41
CA GLY A 370 6.89 -17.99 -21.31
C GLY A 370 7.77 -16.74 -21.35
N ARG A 371 8.95 -16.80 -20.71
CA ARG A 371 9.96 -15.74 -20.75
C ARG A 371 11.30 -16.28 -21.22
N PHE A 372 11.94 -15.61 -22.19
CA PHE A 372 13.31 -15.94 -22.56
C PHE A 372 14.28 -15.52 -21.46
N LYS A 373 15.32 -16.34 -21.23
CA LYS A 373 16.53 -15.87 -20.56
C LYS A 373 17.33 -15.06 -21.58
N LYS A 374 17.89 -13.95 -21.13
CA LYS A 374 18.73 -13.09 -21.97
C LYS A 374 20.08 -13.73 -22.24
#